data_AF-A0A101XG58-F1
#
_entry.id   AF-A0A101XG58-F1
#
_cell.length_a   1.000
_cell.length_b   1.000
_cell.length_c   1.000
_cell.angle_alpha   90.00
_cell.angle_beta   90.00
_cell.angle_gamma   90.00
#
_symmetry.space_group_name_H-M   'P 1'
#
loop_
_entity.id
_entity.type
_entity.pdbx_description
1 polymer ?
#
loop_
_entity_poly.entity_id
_entity_poly.type
_entity_poly.pdbx_seq_one_letter_code
_entity_poly.pdbx_strand_id
1 'polypeptide(L)'
;MKPLIIIVEGNLGAAIMLLSDETGLPVINDIGVGILPIRDASQGAKVLSRLSGMDELPQIIIVINRTVWSNLMEKMAPLDVARLLMRIEVRTARL
;
A
#
# COMPACT_ATOMS: atom_id res chain seq x y z
N MET A 1 -11.84 2.87 -9.45
CA MET A 1 -11.63 2.04 -8.24
C MET A 1 -10.80 2.87 -7.26
N LYS A 2 -11.16 2.93 -5.97
CA LYS A 2 -10.35 3.68 -5.00
C LYS A 2 -9.01 2.93 -4.78
N PRO A 3 -7.89 3.63 -4.57
CA PRO A 3 -6.65 3.00 -4.14
C PRO A 3 -6.88 2.19 -2.87
N LEU A 4 -6.15 1.08 -2.74
CA LEU A 4 -6.34 0.11 -1.68
C LEU A 4 -4.99 -0.21 -1.03
N ILE A 5 -4.93 -0.17 0.30
CA ILE A 5 -3.83 -0.75 1.09
C ILE A 5 -4.32 -2.07 1.68
N ILE A 6 -3.61 -3.15 1.42
CA ILE A 6 -3.82 -4.47 1.99
C ILE A 6 -2.69 -4.77 2.96
N ILE A 7 -3.03 -4.81 4.24
CA ILE A 7 -2.15 -5.20 5.33
C ILE A 7 -2.23 -6.72 5.47
N VAL A 8 -1.13 -7.41 5.22
CA VAL A 8 -1.08 -8.87 5.28
C VAL A 8 -0.44 -9.36 6.58
N GLU A 9 -1.08 -10.37 7.17
CA GLU A 9 -0.59 -11.15 8.32
C GLU A 9 -0.10 -12.51 7.80
N GLY A 10 0.98 -12.54 7.01
CA GLY A 10 1.42 -13.76 6.35
C GLY A 10 2.56 -13.57 5.36
N ASN A 11 2.65 -14.47 4.38
CA ASN A 11 3.66 -14.38 3.34
C ASN A 11 3.30 -13.30 2.30
N LEU A 12 4.03 -12.19 2.34
CA LEU A 12 3.85 -11.07 1.41
C LEU A 12 3.93 -11.49 -0.07
N GLY A 13 4.87 -12.37 -0.42
CA GLY A 13 5.06 -12.85 -1.79
C GLY A 13 3.84 -13.63 -2.30
N ALA A 14 3.33 -14.56 -1.48
CA ALA A 14 2.13 -15.32 -1.81
C ALA A 14 0.91 -14.40 -1.99
N ALA A 15 0.76 -13.40 -1.12
CA ALA A 15 -0.32 -12.41 -1.22
C ALA A 15 -0.25 -11.59 -2.51
N ILE A 16 0.95 -11.12 -2.89
CA ILE A 16 1.14 -10.35 -4.13
C ILE A 16 0.79 -11.20 -5.35
N MET A 17 1.24 -12.46 -5.39
CA MET A 17 0.94 -13.37 -6.50
C MET A 17 -0.55 -13.64 -6.62
N LEU A 18 -1.21 -13.96 -5.50
CA LEU A 18 -2.66 -14.18 -5.47
C LEU A 18 -3.43 -12.95 -5.98
N LEU A 19 -3.09 -11.76 -5.48
CA LEU A 19 -3.72 -10.52 -5.91
C LEU A 19 -3.46 -10.22 -7.39
N SER A 20 -2.25 -10.50 -7.88
CA SER A 20 -1.89 -10.32 -9.30
C SER A 20 -2.75 -11.21 -10.19
N ASP A 21 -2.93 -12.48 -9.80
CA ASP A 21 -3.71 -13.45 -10.54
C ASP A 21 -5.22 -13.10 -10.52
N GLU A 22 -5.75 -12.69 -9.36
CA GLU A 22 -7.17 -12.35 -9.19
C GLU A 22 -7.57 -11.05 -9.90
N THR A 23 -6.69 -10.05 -9.90
CA THR A 23 -7.00 -8.71 -10.42
C THR A 23 -6.50 -8.49 -11.84
N GLY A 24 -5.57 -9.31 -12.33
CA GLY A 24 -4.85 -9.11 -13.59
C GLY A 24 -3.89 -7.90 -13.58
N LEU A 25 -3.67 -7.28 -12.42
CA LEU A 25 -2.78 -6.13 -12.29
C LEU A 25 -1.31 -6.56 -12.19
N PRO A 26 -0.37 -5.87 -12.87
CA PRO A 26 1.04 -6.20 -12.77
C PRO A 26 1.62 -5.80 -11.42
N VAL A 27 2.65 -6.52 -10.98
CA VAL A 27 3.49 -6.10 -9.86
C VAL A 27 4.41 -4.97 -10.31
N ILE A 28 4.37 -3.85 -9.63
CA ILE A 28 5.12 -2.63 -9.95
C ILE A 28 6.06 -2.25 -8.81
N ASN A 29 7.07 -1.43 -9.11
CA ASN A 29 8.08 -1.01 -8.14
C ASN A 29 8.00 0.47 -7.75
N ASP A 30 7.07 1.24 -8.33
CA ASP A 30 6.80 2.64 -7.99
C ASP A 30 5.30 2.95 -8.18
N ILE A 31 4.89 4.18 -7.88
CA ILE A 31 3.52 4.67 -8.02
C ILE A 31 3.05 4.57 -9.48
N GLY A 32 1.96 3.85 -9.69
CA GLY A 32 1.34 3.64 -11.00
C GLY A 32 0.10 2.76 -10.89
N VAL A 33 -0.34 2.22 -12.03
CA VAL A 33 -1.44 1.26 -12.07
C VAL A 33 -0.88 -0.14 -11.86
N GLY A 34 -1.19 -0.76 -10.72
CA GLY A 34 -0.66 -2.09 -10.39
C GLY A 34 -0.64 -2.42 -8.89
N ILE A 35 0.06 -3.50 -8.57
CA ILE A 35 0.29 -3.99 -7.21
C ILE A 35 1.67 -3.55 -6.75
N LEU A 36 1.74 -2.67 -5.75
CA LEU A 36 2.98 -2.14 -5.21
C LEU A 36 3.28 -2.79 -3.85
N PRO A 37 4.28 -3.67 -3.76
CA PRO A 37 4.71 -4.23 -2.49
C PRO A 37 5.58 -3.24 -1.71
N ILE A 38 5.22 -2.99 -0.44
CA ILE A 38 6.06 -2.25 0.50
C ILE A 38 6.73 -3.25 1.44
N ARG A 39 8.05 -3.39 1.29
CA ARG A 39 8.88 -4.31 2.10
C ARG A 39 9.63 -3.60 3.22
N ASP A 40 9.82 -2.28 3.09
CA ASP A 40 10.55 -1.45 4.04
C ASP A 40 9.74 -0.21 4.39
N ALA A 41 9.75 0.18 5.66
CA ALA A 41 8.98 1.31 6.17
C ALA A 41 9.47 2.65 5.59
N SER A 42 10.76 2.78 5.31
CA SER A 42 11.34 4.03 4.78
C SER A 42 10.98 4.22 3.31
N GLN A 43 10.98 3.14 2.51
CA GLN A 43 10.44 3.15 1.15
C GLN A 43 8.94 3.42 1.15
N GLY A 44 8.18 2.77 2.02
CA GLY A 44 6.74 2.99 2.12
C GLY A 44 6.36 4.42 2.52
N ALA A 45 7.08 5.04 3.47
CA ALA A 45 6.84 6.43 3.85
C ALA A 45 7.01 7.39 2.67
N LYS A 46 8.03 7.20 1.82
CA LYS A 46 8.25 8.01 0.61
C LYS A 46 7.10 7.85 -0.39
N VAL A 47 6.66 6.61 -0.63
CA VAL A 47 5.55 6.31 -1.54
C VAL A 47 4.25 6.94 -1.04
N LEU A 48 3.91 6.74 0.23
CA LEU A 48 2.66 7.23 0.79
C LEU A 48 2.62 8.75 0.93
N SER A 49 3.75 9.38 1.25
CA SER A 49 3.85 10.85 1.26
C SER A 49 3.66 11.46 -0.14
N ARG A 50 4.17 10.80 -1.19
CA ARG A 50 3.89 11.20 -2.58
C ARG A 50 2.41 11.04 -2.90
N LEU A 51 1.80 9.90 -2.57
CA LEU A 51 0.37 9.66 -2.79
C LEU A 51 -0.50 10.67 -2.05
N SER A 52 -0.18 11.01 -0.79
CA SER A 52 -0.97 11.98 -0.03
C SER A 52 -0.96 13.39 -0.65
N GLY A 53 0.08 13.73 -1.42
CA GLY A 53 0.22 15.01 -2.12
C GLY A 53 -0.30 15.04 -3.57
N MET A 54 -0.76 13.92 -4.14
CA MET A 54 -1.29 13.89 -5.51
C MET A 54 -2.74 14.40 -5.55
N ASP A 55 -3.11 15.14 -6.60
CA ASP A 55 -4.50 15.56 -6.82
C ASP A 55 -5.39 14.36 -7.16
N GLU A 56 -4.93 13.51 -8.07
CA GLU A 56 -5.59 12.27 -8.47
C GLU A 56 -4.75 11.05 -8.10
N LEU A 57 -5.39 10.02 -7.56
CA LEU A 57 -4.70 8.79 -7.17
C LEU A 57 -4.80 7.74 -8.27
N PRO A 58 -3.69 7.06 -8.62
CA PRO A 58 -3.73 5.97 -9.58
C PRO A 58 -4.48 4.76 -9.00
N GLN A 59 -4.90 3.86 -9.88
CA GLN A 59 -5.44 2.56 -9.46
C GLN A 59 -4.30 1.66 -8.95
N ILE A 60 -3.94 1.85 -7.69
CA ILE A 60 -2.85 1.14 -7.01
C ILE A 60 -3.38 0.28 -5.87
N ILE A 61 -2.87 -0.95 -5.79
CA ILE A 61 -3.04 -1.84 -4.64
C ILE A 61 -1.69 -1.93 -3.93
N ILE A 62 -1.59 -1.36 -2.75
CA ILE A 62 -0.40 -1.40 -1.92
C ILE A 62 -0.50 -2.61 -1.02
N VAL A 63 0.48 -3.50 -1.05
CA VAL A 63 0.51 -4.69 -0.19
C VAL A 63 1.68 -4.58 0.77
N ILE A 64 1.39 -4.72 2.07
CA ILE A 64 2.36 -4.46 3.13
C ILE A 64 2.17 -5.43 4.29
N ASN A 65 3.27 -5.94 4.84
CA ASN A 65 3.20 -6.75 6.06
C ASN A 65 2.78 -5.90 7.26
N ARG A 66 2.03 -6.50 8.20
CA ARG A 66 1.58 -5.83 9.43
C ARG A 66 2.71 -5.13 10.19
N THR A 67 3.86 -5.78 10.38
CA THR A 67 5.01 -5.19 11.07
C THR A 67 5.56 -3.96 10.33
N VAL A 68 5.64 -4.02 9.00
CA VAL A 68 6.14 -2.90 8.18
C VAL A 68 5.14 -1.76 8.21
N TRP A 69 3.83 -2.05 8.19
CA TRP A 69 2.78 -1.06 8.36
C TRP A 69 2.86 -0.33 9.70
N SER A 70 2.99 -1.07 10.81
CA SER A 70 3.15 -0.47 12.14
C SER A 70 4.37 0.47 12.20
N ASN A 71 5.53 -0.01 11.76
CA ASN A 71 6.77 0.79 11.74
C ASN A 71 6.67 2.02 10.83
N LEU A 72 5.90 1.92 9.75
CA LEU A 72 5.69 3.00 8.80
C LEU A 72 4.79 4.08 9.41
N MET A 73 3.69 3.70 10.08
CA MET A 73 2.75 4.64 10.69
C MET A 73 3.43 5.48 11.79
N GLU A 74 4.39 4.93 12.52
CA GLU A 74 5.22 5.66 13.49
C GLU A 74 6.14 6.72 12.85
N LYS A 75 6.49 6.55 11.57
CA LYS A 75 7.41 7.44 10.84
C LYS A 75 6.70 8.54 10.06
N MET A 76 5.39 8.44 9.85
CA MET A 76 4.61 9.41 9.07
C MET A 76 4.06 10.53 9.96
N ALA A 77 4.02 11.75 9.42
CA ALA A 77 3.36 12.85 10.12
C ALA A 77 1.85 12.55 10.27
N PRO A 78 1.23 12.82 11.43
CA PRO A 78 -0.19 12.50 11.66
C PRO A 78 -1.15 13.09 10.61
N LEU A 79 -0.85 14.28 10.08
CA LEU A 79 -1.64 14.92 9.03
C LEU A 79 -1.59 14.15 7.70
N ASP A 80 -0.42 13.62 7.33
CA ASP A 80 -0.26 12.84 6.10
C ASP A 80 -0.99 11.50 6.21
N VAL A 81 -0.93 10.87 7.39
CA VAL A 81 -1.71 9.65 7.67
C VAL A 81 -3.21 9.93 7.55
N ALA A 82 -3.71 10.99 8.19
CA ALA A 82 -5.12 11.35 8.12
C ALA A 82 -5.59 11.60 6.67
N ARG A 83 -4.82 12.39 5.90
CA ARG A 83 -5.11 12.66 4.48
C ARG A 83 -5.14 11.39 3.64
N LEU A 84 -4.22 10.47 3.88
CA LEU A 84 -4.15 9.20 3.18
C LEU A 84 -5.39 8.33 3.48
N LEU A 85 -5.72 8.16 4.77
CA LEU A 85 -6.83 7.32 5.22
C LEU A 85 -8.22 7.86 4.79
N MET A 86 -8.33 9.16 4.49
CA MET A 86 -9.56 9.73 3.91
C MET A 86 -9.77 9.36 2.44
N ARG A 87 -8.71 8.98 1.72
CA ARG A 87 -8.72 8.80 0.26
C ARG A 87 -8.49 7.35 -0.18
N ILE A 88 -7.92 6.53 0.70
CA ILE A 88 -7.51 5.16 0.43
C ILE A 88 -8.31 4.21 1.31
N GLU A 89 -8.73 3.09 0.73
CA GLU A 89 -9.32 2.00 1.49
C GLU A 89 -8.23 1.16 2.16
N VAL A 90 -8.42 0.76 3.41
CA VAL A 90 -7.48 -0.09 4.14
C VAL A 90 -8.17 -1.40 4.51
N ARG A 91 -7.55 -2.52 4.13
CA ARG A 91 -8.03 -3.88 4.46
C ARG A 91 -6.92 -4.68 5.14
N THR A 92 -7.32 -5.61 5.99
CA THR A 92 -6.42 -6.59 6.59
C THR A 92 -6.75 -7.97 6.03
N ALA A 93 -5.74 -8.73 5.62
CA ALA A 93 -5.87 -10.08 5.10
C ALA A 93 -4.96 -11.05 5.87
N ARG A 94 -5.48 -12.25 6.13
CA ARG A 94 -4.73 -13.39 6.67
C ARG A 94 -4.56 -14.39 5.53
N LEU A 95 -3.31 -14.65 5.15
CA LEU A 95 -2.93 -15.52 4.05
C LEU A 95 -1.83 -16.48 4.51
#